data_AF-A0A3B9KGN7-F1
#
_entry.id   AF-A0A3B9KGN7-F1
#
_cell.length_a   1.000
_cell.length_b   1.000
_cell.length_c   1.000
_cell.angle_alpha   90.00
_cell.angle_beta   90.00
_cell.angle_gamma   90.00
#
_symmetry.space_group_name_H-M   'P 1'
#
loop_
_entity.id
_entity.type
_entity.pdbx_description
1 polymer ?
#
loop_
_entity_poly.entity_id
_entity_poly.type
_entity_poly.pdbx_seq_one_letter_code
_entity_poly.pdbx_strand_id
1 'polypeptide(L)'
;MGTRAIQVGLVIAYRLRPCDLPRHPERLWHGRVEKVGQSVCWVQLLEEGYEDLEEMIFIEQIVGMTREARGLTSKPLRTDI
;
A
#
# COMPACT_ATOMS: atom_id res chain seq x y z
N MET A 1 -21.59 -5.21 6.18
CA MET A 1 -20.39 -4.33 6.21
C MET A 1 -20.08 -3.95 4.78
N GLY A 2 -20.13 -2.66 4.43
CA GLY A 2 -19.91 -2.22 3.06
C GLY A 2 -18.44 -2.38 2.66
N THR A 3 -18.15 -3.35 1.81
CA THR A 3 -16.85 -3.45 1.14
C THR A 3 -16.77 -2.30 0.13
N ARG A 4 -16.03 -1.24 0.48
CA ARG A 4 -15.67 -0.21 -0.50
C ARG A 4 -14.88 -0.89 -1.62
N ALA A 5 -15.36 -0.78 -2.85
CA ALA A 5 -14.65 -1.29 -4.01
C ALA A 5 -13.32 -0.55 -4.20
N ILE A 6 -12.29 -1.29 -4.61
CA ILE A 6 -10.99 -0.72 -4.99
C ILE A 6 -11.20 0.09 -6.27
N GLN A 7 -10.64 1.30 -6.30
CA GLN A 7 -10.76 2.24 -7.41
C GLN A 7 -9.46 3.03 -7.56
N VAL A 8 -9.23 3.56 -8.76
CA VAL A 8 -8.09 4.45 -9.06
C VAL A 8 -8.08 5.64 -8.10
N GLY A 9 -6.88 6.02 -7.66
CA GLY A 9 -6.61 7.11 -6.72
C GLY A 9 -6.74 6.75 -5.24
N LEU A 10 -7.22 5.55 -4.89
CA LEU A 10 -7.16 5.09 -3.49
C LEU A 10 -5.72 4.78 -3.09
N VAL A 11 -5.38 5.07 -1.84
CA VAL A 11 -4.18 4.53 -1.21
C VAL A 11 -4.57 3.23 -0.51
N ILE A 12 -3.86 2.16 -0.84
CA ILE A 12 -4.03 0.85 -0.21
C ILE A 12 -2.84 0.55 0.69
N ALA A 13 -3.10 -0.20 1.76
CA ALA A 13 -2.09 -0.82 2.59
C ALA A 13 -2.13 -2.33 2.37
N TYR A 14 -0.97 -2.95 2.12
CA TYR A 14 -0.90 -4.37 1.75
C TYR A 14 0.32 -5.07 2.35
N ARG A 15 0.25 -6.41 2.41
CA ARG A 15 1.38 -7.26 2.80
C ARG A 15 1.84 -8.11 1.62
N LEU A 16 3.15 -8.17 1.44
CA LEU A 16 3.77 -9.05 0.46
C LEU A 16 3.59 -10.52 0.86
N ARG A 17 3.41 -11.42 -0.11
CA ARG A 17 3.38 -12.85 0.18
C ARG A 17 4.81 -13.31 0.52
N PRO A 18 4.98 -14.44 1.24
CA PRO A 18 6.31 -14.93 1.59
C PRO A 18 7.24 -15.19 0.40
N CYS A 19 6.69 -15.42 -0.79
CA CYS A 19 7.44 -15.62 -2.04
C CYS A 19 7.79 -14.31 -2.77
N ASP A 20 7.15 -13.18 -2.45
CA ASP A 20 7.39 -11.90 -3.11
C ASP A 20 8.65 -11.22 -2.54
N LEU A 21 9.31 -10.39 -3.34
CA LEU A 21 10.48 -9.59 -2.95
C LEU A 21 10.11 -8.09 -2.97
N PRO A 22 10.68 -7.28 -2.07
CA PRO A 22 11.63 -7.64 -1.02
C PRO A 22 10.95 -8.37 0.16
N ARG A 23 11.66 -9.34 0.77
CA ARG A 23 11.12 -10.16 1.87
C ARG A 23 11.15 -9.40 3.20
N HIS A 24 10.11 -8.60 3.42
CA HIS A 24 9.83 -7.93 4.70
C HIS A 24 8.43 -8.33 5.19
N PRO A 25 8.25 -9.56 5.70
CA PRO A 25 6.94 -10.11 6.04
C PRO A 25 6.21 -9.30 7.14
N GLU A 26 6.95 -8.60 7.98
CA GLU A 26 6.44 -7.69 9.01
C GLU A 26 6.04 -6.30 8.48
N ARG A 27 6.51 -5.91 7.29
CA ARG A 27 6.31 -4.57 6.75
C ARG A 27 4.93 -4.42 6.11
N LEU A 28 4.29 -3.30 6.39
CA LEU A 28 3.10 -2.84 5.70
C LEU A 28 3.52 -1.87 4.60
N TRP A 29 3.14 -2.17 3.36
CA TRP A 29 3.45 -1.37 2.18
C TRP A 29 2.25 -0.55 1.74
N HIS A 30 2.52 0.57 1.08
CA HIS A 30 1.53 1.55 0.67
C HIS A 30 1.66 1.88 -0.80
N GLY A 31 0.56 1.75 -1.51
CA GLY A 31 0.51 2.05 -2.93
C GLY A 31 -0.71 2.89 -3.27
N ARG A 32 -0.55 3.84 -4.18
CA ARG A 32 -1.69 4.54 -4.80
C ARG A 32 -2.13 3.77 -6.03
N VAL A 33 -3.41 3.40 -6.09
CA VAL A 33 -3.99 2.62 -7.20
C VAL A 33 -4.02 3.46 -8.47
N GLU A 34 -3.35 2.96 -9.50
CA GLU A 34 -3.32 3.55 -10.85
C GLU A 34 -4.22 2.77 -11.82
N LYS A 35 -4.38 1.45 -11.61
CA LYS A 35 -5.26 0.60 -12.42
C LYS A 35 -5.89 -0.52 -11.60
N VAL A 36 -7.13 -0.88 -11.92
CA VAL A 36 -7.87 -1.97 -11.28
C VAL A 36 -8.18 -3.07 -12.31
N GLY A 37 -7.81 -4.30 -11.99
CA GLY A 37 -8.20 -5.52 -12.68
C GLY A 37 -9.22 -6.32 -11.87
N GLN A 38 -9.55 -7.53 -12.32
CA GLN A 38 -10.56 -8.37 -11.65
C GLN A 38 -10.09 -8.90 -10.29
N SER A 39 -8.84 -9.35 -10.19
CA SER A 39 -8.25 -9.97 -8.98
C SER A 39 -6.99 -9.26 -8.49
N VAL A 40 -6.55 -8.24 -9.22
CA VAL A 40 -5.30 -7.50 -8.98
C VAL A 40 -5.53 -6.00 -9.20
N CYS A 41 -4.67 -5.18 -8.62
CA CYS A 41 -4.52 -3.77 -8.97
C CYS A 41 -3.04 -3.43 -9.19
N TRP A 42 -2.80 -2.36 -9.94
CA TRP A 42 -1.46 -1.78 -10.10
C TRP A 42 -1.38 -0.51 -9.28
N VAL A 43 -0.28 -0.37 -8.56
CA VAL A 43 -0.06 0.77 -7.67
C VAL A 43 1.28 1.43 -7.94
N GLN A 44 1.34 2.75 -7.78
CA GLN A 44 2.58 3.48 -7.57
C GLN A 44 2.95 3.38 -6.08
N LEU A 45 4.18 2.97 -5.78
CA LEU A 45 4.68 2.87 -4.40
C LEU A 45 4.86 4.25 -3.76
N LEU A 46 4.65 4.33 -2.44
CA LEU A 46 4.69 5.58 -1.69
C LEU A 46 5.85 5.63 -0.67
N GLU A 47 6.58 4.53 -0.50
CA GLU A 47 7.72 4.43 0.39
C GLU A 47 8.93 5.23 -0.13
N GLU A 48 9.65 5.85 0.81
CA GLU A 48 10.91 6.54 0.52
C GLU A 48 11.92 5.61 -0.16
N GLY A 49 12.40 6.02 -1.33
CA GLY A 49 13.32 5.26 -2.18
C GLY A 49 12.63 4.36 -3.21
N TYR A 50 11.29 4.37 -3.28
CA TYR A 50 10.49 3.54 -4.18
C TYR A 50 9.44 4.35 -4.98
N GLU A 51 9.43 5.68 -4.88
CA GLU A 51 8.31 6.55 -5.31
C GLU A 51 7.96 6.48 -6.81
N ASP A 52 8.89 6.05 -7.66
CA ASP A 52 8.68 5.90 -9.12
C ASP A 52 8.49 4.45 -9.56
N LEU A 53 8.36 3.52 -8.62
CA LEU A 53 8.16 2.11 -8.89
C LEU A 53 6.68 1.75 -8.87
N GLU A 54 6.32 0.87 -9.80
CA GLU A 54 4.98 0.29 -9.89
C GLU A 54 5.00 -1.18 -9.45
N GLU A 55 3.92 -1.60 -8.79
CA GLU A 55 3.76 -2.98 -8.35
C GLU A 55 2.34 -3.50 -8.65
N MET A 56 2.26 -4.78 -9.03
CA MET A 56 0.99 -5.48 -9.20
C MET A 56 0.66 -6.22 -7.90
N ILE A 57 -0.46 -5.86 -7.27
CA ILE A 57 -0.90 -6.38 -5.98
C ILE A 57 -2.18 -7.20 -6.16
N PHE A 58 -2.22 -8.40 -5.61
CA PHE A 58 -3.46 -9.16 -5.53
C PHE A 58 -4.40 -8.53 -4.51
N ILE A 59 -5.69 -8.47 -4.83
CA ILE A 59 -6.69 -7.83 -3.97
C ILE A 59 -6.71 -8.47 -2.56
N GLU A 60 -6.43 -9.76 -2.45
CA GLU A 60 -6.32 -10.49 -1.18
C GLU A 60 -5.15 -10.04 -0.29
N GLN A 61 -4.13 -9.39 -0.84
CA GLN A 61 -2.99 -8.85 -0.07
C GLN A 61 -3.34 -7.54 0.63
N ILE A 62 -4.46 -6.91 0.25
CA ILE A 62 -4.87 -5.60 0.75
C ILE A 62 -5.51 -5.75 2.12
N VAL A 63 -4.94 -5.06 3.10
CA VAL A 63 -5.39 -5.08 4.50
C VAL A 63 -5.98 -3.75 4.96
N GLY A 64 -5.87 -2.69 4.14
CA GLY A 64 -6.44 -1.38 4.43
C GLY A 64 -6.59 -0.51 3.20
N MET A 65 -7.51 0.46 3.26
CA MET A 65 -7.78 1.42 2.17
C MET A 65 -8.08 2.80 2.76
N THR A 66 -7.50 3.85 2.19
CA THR A 66 -7.80 5.23 2.54
C THR A 66 -7.89 6.12 1.29
N ARG A 67 -8.67 7.20 1.42
CA ARG A 67 -8.76 8.26 0.41
C ARG A 67 -7.71 9.35 0.61
N GLU A 68 -7.05 9.36 1.76
CA GLU A 68 -6.07 10.38 2.13
C GLU A 68 -4.65 9.80 2.08
N ALA A 69 -3.77 10.41 1.28
CA ALA A 69 -2.35 10.11 1.32
C ALA A 69 -1.64 10.69 2.55
N ARG A 70 -2.30 11.58 3.30
CA ARG A 70 -1.72 12.25 4.48
C ARG A 70 -1.89 11.36 5.73
N GLY A 71 -0.78 10.88 6.26
CA GLY A 71 -0.73 10.15 7.53
C GLY A 71 0.30 9.01 7.57
N LEU A 72 0.93 8.68 6.45
CA LEU A 72 1.80 7.51 6.34
C LEU A 72 3.29 7.79 6.59
N THR A 73 3.64 8.98 7.08
CA THR A 73 4.99 9.21 7.60
C THR A 73 5.06 8.66 9.03
N SER A 74 5.65 7.48 9.20
CA SER A 74 6.15 7.06 10.49
C SER A 74 7.35 7.93 10.86
N LYS A 75 7.12 9.19 11.25
CA LYS A 75 8.09 9.90 12.06
C LYS A 75 7.94 9.37 13.49
N PRO A 76 8.99 8.80 14.11
CA PRO A 76 8.92 8.50 15.53
C PRO A 76 8.70 9.81 16.29
N LEU A 77 7.82 9.79 17.30
CA LEU A 77 7.76 10.85 18.30
C LEU A 77 9.17 10.97 18.88
N ARG A 78 9.86 12.09 18.60
CA ARG A 78 10.91 12.56 19.49
C ARG A 78 10.24 12.92 20.80
N THR A 79 10.49 12.11 21.82
CA THR A 79 10.30 12.53 23.20
C THR A 79 11.49 13.41 23.55
N ASP A 80 11.29 14.72 23.56
CA ASP A 80 12.24 15.62 24.20
C ASP A 80 12.16 15.39 25.72
N ILE A 81 13.24 14.85 26.30
CA ILE A 81 13.63 14.99 27.72
C ILE A 81 15.10 15.40 27.73
#